data_AF-A0A485C153-F1
#
_entry.id   AF-A0A485C153-F1
#
_cell.length_a   1.000
_cell.length_b   1.000
_cell.length_c   1.000
_cell.angle_alpha   90.00
_cell.angle_beta   90.00
_cell.angle_gamma   90.00
#
_symmetry.space_group_name_H-M   'P 1'
#
loop_
_entity.id
_entity.type
_entity.pdbx_description
1 polymer ?
#
loop_
_entity_poly.entity_id
_entity_poly.type
_entity_poly.pdbx_seq_one_letter_code
_entity_poly.pdbx_strand_id
1 'polypeptide(L)'
;MAIIVALISSEVFCRLARNPKVTITMPAAVPPAVARSFKVLLPIFFVMISFSIINYLLTRISPNGLNDLIYTLIQAPLKDMGTNIITVLILGLVANFLWVLGIHGPNTVAAIRETIFSEANLENLSLCGLTRHHMGGALSDNLDRHQRCVCQLRRLGDDAGSAAGNLHRFAA
;
A
#
# COMPACT_ATOMS: atom_id res chain seq x y z
N MET A 1 -8.65 -5.11 -0.95
CA MET A 1 -9.46 -5.63 0.19
C MET A 1 -9.80 -4.62 1.30
N ALA A 2 -8.92 -3.68 1.68
CA ALA A 2 -9.11 -2.83 2.86
C ALA A 2 -10.37 -1.94 2.82
N ILE A 3 -10.73 -1.42 1.64
CA ILE A 3 -11.88 -0.49 1.49
C ILE A 3 -13.20 -1.18 1.83
N ILE A 4 -13.43 -2.39 1.31
CA ILE A 4 -14.69 -3.11 1.52
C ILE A 4 -14.84 -3.51 2.99
N VAL A 5 -13.77 -4.05 3.59
CA VAL A 5 -13.78 -4.45 5.01
C VAL A 5 -13.95 -3.21 5.91
N ALA A 6 -13.30 -2.10 5.60
CA ALA A 6 -13.44 -0.86 6.35
C ALA A 6 -14.86 -0.29 6.26
N LEU A 7 -15.48 -0.28 5.08
CA LEU A 7 -16.86 0.21 4.91
C LEU A 7 -17.87 -0.68 5.66
N ILE A 8 -17.76 -2.00 5.55
CA ILE A 8 -18.66 -2.93 6.25
C ILE A 8 -18.46 -2.84 7.76
N SER A 9 -17.22 -2.87 8.24
CA SER A 9 -16.91 -2.81 9.66
C SER A 9 -17.33 -1.47 10.29
N SER A 10 -17.07 -0.35 9.60
CA SER A 10 -17.48 0.97 10.09
C SER A 10 -18.99 1.16 10.11
N GLU A 11 -19.73 0.67 9.11
CA GLU A 11 -21.19 0.71 9.09
C GLU A 11 -21.76 -0.12 10.25
N VAL A 12 -21.29 -1.35 10.43
CA VAL A 12 -21.74 -2.24 11.53
C VAL A 12 -21.42 -1.60 12.89
N PHE A 13 -20.23 -1.03 13.06
CA PHE A 13 -19.83 -0.34 14.27
C PHE A 13 -20.69 0.90 14.56
N CYS A 14 -20.89 1.78 13.57
CA CYS A 14 -21.71 2.98 13.72
C CYS A 14 -23.17 2.63 14.06
N ARG A 15 -23.71 1.59 13.44
CA ARG A 15 -25.09 1.12 13.66
C ARG A 15 -25.26 0.51 15.06
N LEU A 16 -24.25 -0.20 15.55
CA LEU A 16 -24.25 -0.77 16.90
C LEU A 16 -24.00 0.28 17.98
N ALA A 17 -23.09 1.22 17.75
CA ALA A 17 -22.80 2.32 18.67
C ALA A 17 -23.98 3.31 18.82
N ARG A 18 -24.85 3.40 17.80
CA ARG A 18 -26.06 4.24 17.83
C ARG A 18 -27.24 3.56 18.54
N ASN A 19 -27.16 2.26 18.83
CA ASN A 19 -28.23 1.54 19.52
C ASN A 19 -28.17 1.78 21.04
N PRO A 20 -29.21 2.40 21.64
CA PRO A 20 -29.22 2.75 23.07
C PRO A 20 -29.25 1.53 23.99
N LYS A 21 -29.59 0.34 23.46
CA LYS A 21 -29.60 -0.94 24.19
C LYS A 21 -28.21 -1.53 24.43
N VAL A 22 -27.19 -1.07 23.70
CA VAL A 22 -25.81 -1.62 23.75
C VAL A 22 -24.85 -0.65 24.45
N THR A 23 -25.28 0.58 24.69
CA THR A 23 -24.53 1.59 25.45
C THR A 23 -24.81 1.50 26.95
N ILE A 24 -23.77 1.28 27.76
CA ILE A 24 -23.85 1.38 29.22
C ILE A 24 -23.96 2.87 29.60
N THR A 25 -25.09 3.25 30.19
CA THR A 25 -25.29 4.59 30.76
C THR A 25 -24.63 4.65 32.13
N MET A 26 -23.55 5.43 32.26
CA MET A 26 -22.95 5.68 33.57
C MET A 26 -23.65 6.82 34.32
N PRO A 27 -23.75 6.76 35.66
CA PRO A 27 -24.29 7.84 36.50
C PRO A 27 -23.49 9.14 36.40
N ALA A 28 -24.08 10.27 36.76
CA ALA A 28 -23.48 11.61 36.65
C ALA A 28 -22.19 11.83 37.49
N ALA A 29 -21.81 10.87 38.34
CA ALA A 29 -20.64 10.97 39.22
C ALA A 29 -19.29 10.77 38.49
N VAL A 30 -19.28 10.28 37.24
CA VAL A 30 -18.03 10.05 36.49
C VAL A 30 -17.75 11.18 35.48
N PRO A 31 -16.48 11.62 35.34
CA PRO A 31 -16.10 12.61 34.34
C PRO A 31 -16.55 12.22 32.92
N PRO A 32 -17.01 13.18 32.09
CA PRO A 32 -17.61 12.90 30.79
C PRO A 32 -16.65 12.20 29.81
N ALA A 33 -15.34 12.38 29.98
CA ALA A 33 -14.31 11.70 29.20
C ALA A 33 -14.33 10.17 29.39
N VAL A 34 -14.53 9.71 30.63
CA VAL A 34 -14.48 8.27 30.97
C VAL A 34 -15.79 7.58 30.58
N ALA A 35 -16.92 8.24 30.80
CA ALA A 35 -18.24 7.74 30.42
C ALA A 35 -18.35 7.49 28.90
N ARG A 36 -17.65 8.27 28.07
CA ARG A 36 -17.66 8.10 26.61
C ARG A 36 -16.92 6.84 26.17
N SER A 37 -15.76 6.55 26.75
CA SER A 37 -14.98 5.35 26.41
C SER A 37 -15.73 4.06 26.76
N PHE A 38 -16.39 4.01 27.92
CA PHE A 38 -17.18 2.83 28.33
C PHE A 38 -18.44 2.60 27.48
N LYS A 39 -19.06 3.68 26.96
CA LYS A 39 -20.19 3.56 26.01
C LYS A 39 -19.79 2.89 24.69
N VAL A 40 -18.54 3.09 24.26
CA VAL A 40 -18.03 2.57 22.98
C VAL A 40 -17.35 1.20 23.15
N LEU A 41 -16.92 0.85 24.36
CA LEU A 41 -16.22 -0.40 24.67
C LEU A 41 -17.04 -1.65 24.32
N LEU A 42 -18.31 -1.71 24.73
CA LEU A 42 -19.20 -2.84 24.40
C LEU A 42 -19.42 -3.01 22.89
N PRO A 43 -19.74 -1.94 22.14
CA PRO A 43 -19.81 -1.99 20.68
C PRO A 43 -18.53 -2.55 20.03
N ILE A 44 -17.34 -2.12 20.48
CA ILE A 44 -16.06 -2.63 19.93
C ILE A 44 -15.93 -4.13 20.18
N PHE A 45 -16.20 -4.58 21.41
CA PHE A 45 -16.05 -5.99 21.79
C PHE A 45 -16.96 -6.90 20.95
N PHE A 46 -18.21 -6.47 20.73
CA PHE A 46 -19.16 -7.22 19.91
C PHE A 46 -18.76 -7.27 18.43
N VAL A 47 -18.28 -6.16 17.86
CA VAL A 47 -17.77 -6.13 16.48
C VAL A 47 -16.58 -7.07 16.32
N MET A 48 -15.61 -7.04 17.25
CA MET A 48 -14.44 -7.93 17.22
C MET A 48 -14.83 -9.41 17.28
N ILE A 49 -15.73 -9.79 18.19
CA ILE A 49 -16.22 -11.17 18.30
C ILE A 49 -16.95 -11.59 17.03
N SER A 50 -17.86 -10.75 16.51
CA SER A 50 -18.62 -11.07 15.29
C SER A 50 -17.70 -11.28 14.09
N PHE A 51 -16.70 -10.40 13.88
CA PHE A 51 -15.74 -10.55 12.80
C PHE A 51 -14.84 -11.79 12.96
N SER A 52 -14.47 -12.12 14.21
CA SER A 52 -13.70 -13.34 14.50
C SER A 52 -14.48 -14.61 14.19
N ILE A 53 -15.77 -14.65 14.55
CA ILE A 53 -16.66 -15.78 14.25
C ILE A 53 -16.84 -15.91 12.73
N ILE A 54 -17.11 -14.80 12.04
CA ILE A 54 -17.23 -14.77 10.58
C ILE A 54 -15.94 -15.30 9.93
N ASN A 55 -14.77 -14.84 10.35
CA ASN A 55 -13.49 -15.31 9.84
C ASN A 55 -13.33 -16.84 10.04
N TYR A 56 -13.62 -17.33 11.25
CA TYR A 56 -13.58 -18.76 11.54
C TYR A 56 -14.54 -19.57 10.66
N LEU A 57 -15.79 -19.12 10.46
CA LEU A 57 -16.73 -19.80 9.56
C LEU A 57 -16.23 -19.80 8.10
N LEU A 58 -15.62 -18.70 7.65
CA LEU A 58 -15.10 -18.63 6.28
C LEU A 58 -13.88 -19.53 6.06
N THR A 59 -13.02 -19.73 7.06
CA THR A 59 -11.93 -20.71 6.97
C THR A 59 -12.41 -22.15 6.78
N ARG A 60 -13.68 -22.44 7.08
CA ARG A 60 -14.30 -23.76 6.84
C ARG A 60 -14.81 -23.92 5.40
N ILE A 61 -15.07 -22.82 4.70
CA ILE A 61 -15.59 -22.80 3.32
C ILE A 61 -14.46 -22.61 2.32
N SER A 62 -13.47 -21.75 2.63
CA SER A 62 -12.26 -21.56 1.84
C SER A 62 -11.02 -21.81 2.70
N PRO A 63 -10.23 -22.87 2.43
CA PRO A 63 -9.02 -23.18 3.19
C PRO A 63 -7.91 -22.13 3.01
N ASN A 64 -8.00 -21.30 1.97
CA ASN A 64 -7.06 -20.20 1.69
C ASN A 64 -7.44 -18.88 2.43
N GLY A 65 -8.54 -18.89 3.20
CA GLY A 65 -8.99 -17.77 4.03
C GLY A 65 -9.89 -16.76 3.31
N LEU A 66 -10.40 -15.78 4.08
CA LEU A 66 -11.29 -14.69 3.60
C LEU A 66 -10.68 -13.90 2.42
N ASN A 67 -9.36 -13.77 2.41
CA ASN A 67 -8.64 -13.07 1.36
C ASN A 67 -8.90 -13.71 0.00
N ASP A 68 -8.69 -15.02 -0.14
CA ASP A 68 -8.81 -15.73 -1.42
C ASP A 68 -10.24 -15.71 -1.99
N LEU A 69 -11.24 -15.76 -1.10
CA LEU A 69 -12.65 -15.64 -1.48
C LEU A 69 -12.98 -14.26 -2.06
N ILE A 70 -12.45 -13.19 -1.44
CA ILE A 70 -12.63 -11.83 -1.96
C ILE A 70 -11.81 -11.62 -3.25
N TYR A 71 -10.61 -12.19 -3.31
CA TYR A 71 -9.75 -12.15 -4.50
C TYR A 71 -10.50 -12.74 -5.70
N THR A 72 -11.08 -13.93 -5.55
CA THR A 72 -11.81 -14.62 -6.63
C THR A 72 -13.14 -13.97 -7.00
N LEU A 73 -13.93 -13.50 -6.01
CA LEU A 73 -15.25 -12.95 -6.29
C LEU A 73 -15.24 -11.51 -6.81
N ILE A 74 -14.32 -10.68 -6.32
CA ILE A 74 -14.34 -9.23 -6.59
C ILE A 74 -13.10 -8.80 -7.35
N GLN A 75 -11.90 -9.17 -6.93
CA GLN A 75 -10.69 -8.67 -7.58
C GLN A 75 -10.38 -9.33 -8.92
N ALA A 76 -10.64 -10.63 -9.10
CA ALA A 76 -10.40 -11.32 -10.37
C ALA A 76 -11.16 -10.68 -11.55
N PRO A 77 -12.49 -10.47 -11.48
CA PRO A 77 -13.20 -9.79 -12.57
C PRO A 77 -12.74 -8.33 -12.74
N LEU A 78 -12.38 -7.65 -11.66
CA LEU A 78 -11.92 -6.26 -11.73
C LEU A 78 -10.54 -6.15 -12.41
N LYS A 79 -9.66 -7.13 -12.15
CA LYS A 79 -8.37 -7.27 -12.80
C LYS A 79 -8.54 -7.55 -14.29
N ASP A 80 -9.43 -8.46 -14.66
CA ASP A 80 -9.70 -8.80 -16.07
C ASP A 80 -10.26 -7.60 -16.85
N MET A 81 -11.05 -6.75 -16.20
CA MET A 81 -11.48 -5.47 -16.78
C MET A 81 -10.33 -4.48 -16.93
N GLY A 82 -9.40 -4.44 -15.97
CA GLY A 82 -8.25 -3.54 -15.97
C GLY A 82 -7.15 -3.89 -16.96
N THR A 83 -7.00 -5.16 -17.33
CA THR A 83 -6.01 -5.63 -18.32
C THR A 83 -6.48 -5.45 -19.77
N ASN A 84 -7.76 -5.13 -19.99
CA ASN A 84 -8.28 -4.88 -21.32
C ASN A 84 -7.87 -3.49 -21.83
N ILE A 85 -7.24 -3.44 -23.01
CA ILE A 85 -6.79 -2.20 -23.66
C ILE A 85 -7.93 -1.18 -23.86
N ILE A 86 -9.15 -1.66 -24.09
CA ILE A 86 -10.33 -0.82 -24.31
C ILE A 86 -10.67 -0.05 -23.03
N THR A 87 -10.62 -0.72 -21.87
CA THR A 87 -10.90 -0.10 -20.57
C THR A 87 -9.88 0.99 -20.26
N VAL A 88 -8.59 0.73 -20.51
CA VAL A 88 -7.51 1.72 -20.30
C VAL A 88 -7.70 2.94 -21.20
N LEU A 89 -8.09 2.72 -22.46
CA LEU A 89 -8.33 3.80 -23.42
C LEU A 89 -9.51 4.68 -23.02
N ILE A 90 -10.63 4.07 -22.62
CA ILE A 90 -11.83 4.80 -22.15
C ILE A 90 -11.51 5.59 -20.88
N LEU A 91 -10.79 4.99 -19.92
CA LEU A 91 -10.40 5.68 -18.68
C LEU A 91 -9.49 6.88 -18.97
N GLY A 92 -8.58 6.74 -19.94
CA GLY A 92 -7.74 7.84 -20.44
C GLY A 92 -8.55 8.95 -21.10
N LEU A 93 -9.52 8.59 -21.96
CA LEU A 93 -10.42 9.56 -22.60
C LEU A 93 -11.26 10.34 -21.59
N VAL A 94 -11.82 9.66 -20.59
CA VAL A 94 -12.59 10.30 -19.51
C VAL A 94 -11.70 11.22 -18.67
N ALA A 95 -10.49 10.78 -18.32
CA ALA A 95 -9.54 11.62 -17.58
C ALA A 95 -9.15 12.89 -18.36
N ASN A 96 -8.94 12.79 -19.67
CA ASN A 96 -8.66 13.93 -20.52
C ASN A 96 -9.89 14.84 -20.71
N PHE A 97 -11.11 14.27 -20.76
CA PHE A 97 -12.35 15.04 -20.82
C PHE A 97 -12.60 15.84 -19.54
N LEU A 98 -12.39 15.22 -18.37
CA LEU A 98 -12.42 15.90 -17.06
C LEU A 98 -11.38 17.04 -17.01
N TRP A 99 -10.25 16.87 -17.67
CA TRP A 99 -9.21 17.91 -17.79
C TRP A 99 -9.65 19.11 -18.64
N VAL A 100 -10.37 18.88 -19.74
CA VAL A 100 -10.96 19.96 -20.56
C VAL A 100 -12.01 20.75 -19.77
N LEU A 101 -12.70 20.13 -18.82
CA LEU A 101 -13.63 20.79 -17.89
C LEU A 101 -12.92 21.56 -16.75
N GLY A 102 -11.59 21.62 -16.74
CA GLY A 102 -10.81 22.34 -15.73
C GLY A 102 -10.56 21.57 -14.43
N ILE A 103 -10.97 20.30 -14.36
CA ILE A 103 -10.69 19.42 -13.21
C ILE A 103 -9.38 18.67 -13.48
N HIS A 104 -8.46 18.62 -12.51
CA HIS A 104 -7.18 17.93 -12.69
C HIS A 104 -7.40 16.41 -12.81
N GLY A 105 -7.64 15.92 -14.03
CA GLY A 105 -7.99 14.55 -14.37
C GLY A 105 -7.16 13.50 -13.62
N PRO A 106 -5.82 13.60 -13.62
CA PRO A 106 -4.97 12.64 -12.90
C PRO A 106 -5.27 12.49 -11.41
N ASN A 107 -5.68 13.55 -10.71
CA ASN A 107 -5.97 13.50 -9.27
C ASN A 107 -7.38 12.96 -9.00
N THR A 108 -8.34 13.32 -9.84
CA THR A 108 -9.74 12.88 -9.67
C THR A 108 -9.91 11.40 -10.00
N VAL A 109 -9.20 10.90 -11.02
CA VAL A 109 -9.24 9.47 -11.38
C VAL A 109 -8.20 8.64 -10.62
N ALA A 110 -7.37 9.25 -9.77
CA ALA A 110 -6.29 8.55 -9.05
C ALA A 110 -6.83 7.38 -8.21
N ALA A 111 -7.90 7.59 -7.44
CA ALA A 111 -8.50 6.55 -6.62
C ALA A 111 -9.00 5.36 -7.45
N ILE A 112 -9.64 5.64 -8.59
CA ILE A 112 -10.14 4.61 -9.51
C ILE A 112 -8.98 3.87 -10.18
N ARG A 113 -8.00 4.61 -10.69
CA ARG A 113 -6.78 4.07 -11.30
C ARG A 113 -6.08 3.12 -10.34
N GLU A 114 -5.79 3.57 -9.11
CA GLU A 114 -5.08 2.75 -8.13
C GLU A 114 -5.86 1.47 -7.83
N THR A 115 -7.18 1.53 -7.67
CA THR A 115 -7.98 0.34 -7.39
C THR A 115 -7.99 -0.70 -8.52
N ILE A 116 -7.90 -0.27 -9.77
CA ILE A 116 -7.92 -1.17 -10.94
C ILE A 116 -6.52 -1.72 -11.22
N PHE A 117 -5.49 -0.88 -11.15
CA PHE A 117 -4.13 -1.26 -11.55
C PHE A 117 -3.26 -1.81 -10.40
N SER A 118 -3.69 -1.72 -9.14
CA SER A 118 -2.92 -2.20 -7.98
C SER A 118 -2.49 -3.67 -8.13
N GLU A 119 -3.38 -4.57 -8.56
CA GLU A 119 -3.06 -5.99 -8.69
C GLU A 119 -2.10 -6.27 -9.87
N ALA A 120 -2.31 -5.61 -11.01
CA ALA A 120 -1.39 -5.70 -12.15
C ALA A 120 0.00 -5.16 -11.80
N ASN A 121 0.07 -4.08 -11.02
CA ASN A 121 1.33 -3.54 -10.52
C ASN A 121 2.01 -4.50 -9.54
N LEU A 122 1.26 -5.17 -8.68
CA LEU A 122 1.79 -6.19 -7.77
C LEU A 122 2.42 -7.38 -8.52
N GLU A 123 1.79 -7.83 -9.61
CA GLU A 123 2.35 -8.86 -10.50
C GLU A 123 3.60 -8.38 -11.21
N ASN A 124 3.62 -7.14 -11.69
CA ASN A 124 4.83 -6.58 -12.30
C ASN A 124 5.98 -6.44 -11.28
N LEU A 125 5.68 -6.07 -10.03
CA LEU A 125 6.66 -5.98 -8.95
C LEU A 125 7.18 -7.37 -8.54
N SER A 126 6.32 -8.39 -8.50
CA SER A 126 6.75 -9.76 -8.18
C SER A 126 7.63 -10.34 -9.31
N LEU A 127 7.28 -10.09 -10.57
CA LEU A 127 8.11 -10.42 -11.74
C LEU A 127 9.46 -9.68 -11.71
N CYS A 128 9.48 -8.39 -11.35
CA CYS A 128 10.73 -7.65 -11.18
C CYS A 128 11.57 -8.22 -10.02
N GLY A 129 10.94 -8.68 -8.94
CA GLY A 129 11.61 -9.35 -7.81
C GLY A 129 12.22 -10.70 -8.21
N LEU A 130 11.52 -11.49 -9.02
CA LEU A 130 12.03 -12.75 -9.58
C LEU A 130 13.13 -12.52 -10.61
N THR A 131 12.99 -11.47 -11.43
CA THR A 131 14.03 -11.06 -12.38
C THR A 131 15.24 -10.52 -11.64
N ARG A 132 15.10 -9.90 -10.47
CA ARG A 132 16.23 -9.59 -9.58
C ARG A 132 16.94 -10.84 -9.08
N HIS A 133 16.28 -11.99 -8.89
CA HIS A 133 17.01 -13.22 -8.57
C HIS A 133 17.76 -13.81 -9.78
N HIS A 134 17.25 -13.63 -11.00
CA HIS A 134 17.92 -14.11 -12.24
C HIS A 134 18.95 -13.13 -12.84
N MET A 135 18.74 -11.83 -12.72
CA MET A 135 19.61 -10.74 -13.19
C MET A 135 20.34 -9.99 -12.07
N GLY A 136 20.05 -10.28 -10.80
CA GLY A 136 20.66 -9.59 -9.65
C GLY A 136 22.16 -9.81 -9.56
N GLY A 137 22.66 -10.95 -10.03
CA GLY A 137 24.11 -11.14 -10.22
C GLY A 137 24.67 -10.14 -11.22
N ALA A 138 24.07 -10.03 -12.40
CA ALA A 138 24.58 -9.18 -13.48
C ALA A 138 24.45 -7.67 -13.21
N LEU A 139 23.33 -7.24 -12.62
CA LEU A 139 23.10 -5.82 -12.33
C LEU A 139 23.82 -5.36 -11.05
N SER A 140 23.86 -6.19 -9.99
CA SER A 140 24.65 -5.89 -8.78
C SER A 140 26.14 -5.88 -9.09
N ASP A 141 26.64 -6.81 -9.91
CA ASP A 141 28.05 -6.81 -10.33
C ASP A 141 28.42 -5.58 -11.16
N ASN A 142 27.48 -5.04 -11.94
CA ASN A 142 27.72 -3.85 -12.76
C ASN A 142 27.70 -2.57 -11.90
N LEU A 143 26.75 -2.45 -10.97
CA LEU A 143 26.73 -1.36 -9.98
C LEU A 143 27.97 -1.39 -9.08
N ASP A 144 28.38 -2.57 -8.60
CA ASP A 144 29.61 -2.73 -7.79
C ASP A 144 30.88 -2.46 -8.60
N ARG A 145 30.95 -2.84 -9.89
CA ARG A 145 32.06 -2.45 -10.77
C ARG A 145 32.15 -0.94 -10.94
N HIS A 146 31.02 -0.27 -11.17
CA HIS A 146 31.01 1.19 -11.29
C HIS A 146 31.43 1.87 -9.98
N GLN A 147 30.95 1.40 -8.83
CA GLN A 147 31.28 1.99 -7.54
C GLN A 147 32.75 1.74 -7.15
N ARG A 148 33.30 0.56 -7.48
CA ARG A 148 34.74 0.29 -7.36
C ARG A 148 35.58 1.19 -8.27
N CYS A 149 35.17 1.40 -9.52
CA CYS A 149 35.85 2.29 -10.46
C CYS A 149 35.88 3.74 -9.94
N VAL A 150 34.75 4.24 -9.42
CA VAL A 150 34.65 5.59 -8.84
C VAL A 150 35.54 5.73 -7.58
N CYS A 151 35.54 4.74 -6.69
CA CYS A 151 36.42 4.74 -5.52
C CYS A 151 37.91 4.68 -5.90
N GLN A 152 38.26 3.93 -6.94
CA GLN A 152 39.65 3.81 -7.41
C GLN A 152 40.13 5.10 -8.09
N LEU A 153 39.27 5.76 -8.88
CA LEU A 153 39.55 7.08 -9.43
C LEU A 153 39.73 8.14 -8.34
N ARG A 154 38.95 8.07 -7.25
CA ARG A 154 39.10 8.99 -6.12
C ARG A 154 40.42 8.80 -5.38
N ARG A 155 40.87 7.55 -5.16
CA ARG A 155 42.20 7.27 -4.59
C ARG A 155 43.33 7.76 -5.48
N LEU A 156 43.23 7.56 -6.80
CA LEU A 156 44.23 8.09 -7.74
C LEU A 156 44.29 9.63 -7.73
N GLY A 157 43.15 10.31 -7.50
CA GLY A 157 43.10 11.75 -7.29
C GLY A 157 43.79 12.20 -5.99
N ASP A 158 43.58 11.47 -4.89
CA ASP A 158 44.23 11.75 -3.59
C ASP A 158 45.75 11.48 -3.64
N ASP A 159 46.18 10.40 -4.32
CA ASP A 159 47.59 10.06 -4.51
C ASP A 159 48.31 11.10 -5.40
N ALA A 160 47.64 11.60 -6.45
CA ALA A 160 48.15 12.68 -7.29
C ALA A 160 48.28 14.01 -6.51
N GLY A 161 47.31 14.31 -5.62
CA GLY A 161 47.38 15.47 -4.73
C GLY A 161 48.50 15.38 -3.70
N SER A 162 48.74 14.19 -3.14
CA SER A 162 49.83 13.92 -2.19
C SER A 162 51.21 13.99 -2.85
N ALA A 163 51.35 13.48 -4.07
CA ALA A 163 52.58 13.58 -4.85
C ALA A 163 52.92 15.04 -5.23
N ALA A 164 51.92 15.85 -5.59
CA ALA A 164 52.10 17.27 -5.87
C ALA A 164 52.49 18.07 -4.60
N GLY A 165 51.91 17.73 -3.45
CA GLY A 165 52.27 18.34 -2.16
C GLY A 165 53.69 18.01 -1.69
N ASN A 166 54.19 16.80 -1.98
CA ASN A 166 55.56 16.42 -1.65
C ASN A 166 56.60 17.02 -2.61
N LEU A 167 56.29 17.21 -3.91
CA LEU A 167 57.19 17.91 -4.83
C LEU A 167 57.46 19.37 -4.39
N HIS A 168 56.47 20.03 -3.81
CA HIS A 168 56.62 21.41 -3.31
C HIS A 168 57.45 21.51 -2.02
N ARG A 169 57.66 20.39 -1.30
CA ARG A 169 58.54 20.30 -0.11
C ARG A 169 59.99 19.95 -0.44
N PHE A 170 60.26 19.41 -1.62
CA PHE A 170 61.62 19.10 -2.08
C PHE A 170 62.24 20.20 -2.98
N ALA A 171 61.47 21.24 -3.31
CA ALA A 171 61.90 22.38 -4.12
C ALA A 171 62.14 23.68 -3.30
N ALA A 172 62.36 23.55 -1.99
CA ALA A 172 62.79 24.59 -1.06
C ALA A 172 64.03 24.11 -0.30
#